data_AF-A0AAW5BRC6-F1
#
_entry.id   AF-A0AAW5BRC6-F1
#
_cell.length_a   1.000
_cell.length_b   1.000
_cell.length_c   1.000
_cell.angle_alpha   90.00
_cell.angle_beta   90.00
_cell.angle_gamma   90.00
#
_symmetry.space_group_name_H-M   'P 1'
#
loop_
_entity.id
_entity.type
_entity.pdbx_description
1 polymer ?
#
loop_
_entity_poly.entity_id
_entity_poly.type
_entity_poly.pdbx_seq_one_letter_code
_entity_poly.pdbx_strand_id
1 'polypeptide(L)' 'KAFREELDNRGIKVHERGKNATYELLEGEKKVRGTKLGTDYEKDVIKNELDRREKERKLEPNEERYEKFK' A
#
# COMPACT_ATOMS: atom_id res chain seq x y z
N LYS A 1 -9.60 3.86 2.89
CA LYS A 1 -8.52 4.87 2.80
C LYS A 1 -7.47 4.37 1.83
N ALA A 2 -7.06 5.19 0.87
CA ALA A 2 -6.06 4.79 -0.12
C ALA A 2 -4.66 4.81 0.50
N PHE A 3 -3.78 3.86 0.15
CA PHE A 3 -2.40 3.72 0.65
C PHE A 3 -1.62 5.05 0.73
N ARG A 4 -1.81 5.94 -0.27
CA ARG A 4 -1.20 7.26 -0.34
C ARG A 4 -1.65 8.21 0.77
N GLU A 5 -2.95 8.22 1.08
CA GLU A 5 -3.52 9.10 2.12
C GLU A 5 -2.96 8.74 3.49
N GLU A 6 -2.81 7.44 3.76
CA GLU A 6 -2.25 6.95 5.01
C GLU A 6 -0.79 7.37 5.18
N LEU A 7 0.00 7.33 4.10
CA LEU A 7 1.39 7.80 4.13
C LEU A 7 1.48 9.32 4.27
N ASP A 8 0.60 10.08 3.61
CA ASP A 8 0.58 11.54 3.73
C ASP A 8 0.25 11.98 5.16
N ASN A 9 -0.70 11.31 5.82
CA ASN A 9 -1.01 11.53 7.25
C ASN A 9 0.17 11.23 8.17
N ARG A 10 1.10 10.36 7.74
CA ARG A 10 2.35 10.04 8.47
C ARG A 10 3.51 10.94 8.06
N GLY A 11 3.27 11.97 7.26
CA GLY A 11 4.29 12.91 6.79
C GLY A 11 5.15 12.37 5.65
N ILE A 12 4.66 11.41 4.88
CA ILE A 12 5.36 10.81 3.73
C ILE A 12 4.56 11.02 2.46
N LYS A 13 5.10 11.82 1.53
CA LYS A 13 4.54 11.98 0.18
C LYS A 13 5.06 10.91 -0.76
N VAL A 14 4.17 10.34 -1.56
CA VAL A 14 4.51 9.32 -2.56
C VAL A 14 4.37 9.87 -3.97
N HIS A 15 5.47 9.89 -4.70
CA HIS A 15 5.54 10.29 -6.10
C HIS A 15 5.67 9.06 -6.99
N GLU A 16 4.68 8.80 -7.83
CA GLU A 16 4.79 7.73 -8.84
C GLU A 16 5.54 8.25 -10.07
N ARG A 17 6.58 7.52 -10.49
CA ARG A 17 7.38 7.84 -11.67
C ARG A 17 7.63 6.58 -12.50
N GLY A 18 6.86 6.42 -13.58
CA GLY A 18 6.96 5.24 -14.44
C GLY A 18 6.80 3.94 -13.66
N LYS A 19 7.84 3.08 -13.71
CA LYS A 19 7.91 1.79 -13.01
C LYS A 19 8.28 1.91 -11.52
N ASN A 20 8.65 3.08 -11.04
CA ASN A 20 9.12 3.28 -9.67
C ASN A 20 8.21 4.22 -8.87
N ALA A 21 8.37 4.18 -7.55
CA ALA A 21 7.84 5.18 -6.62
C ALA A 21 9.02 5.88 -5.91
N THR A 22 8.84 7.16 -5.59
CA THR A 22 9.74 7.92 -4.72
C THR A 22 8.97 8.35 -3.49
N TYR A 23 9.58 8.17 -2.33
CA TYR A 23 9.03 8.57 -1.04
C TYR A 23 9.76 9.82 -0.56
N GLU A 24 9.01 10.80 -0.12
CA GLU A 24 9.49 12.09 0.36
C GLU A 24 9.01 12.30 1.79
N LEU A 25 9.95 12.46 2.72
CA LEU A 25 9.65 12.88 4.09
C LEU A 25 9.37 14.38 4.08
N LEU A 26 8.21 14.77 4.61
CA LEU A 26 7.87 16.18 4.80
C LEU A 26 8.83 16.86 5.78
N GLU A 27 9.34 16.11 6.75
CA GLU A 27 10.33 16.58 7.71
C GLU A 27 11.74 16.44 7.10
N GLY A 28 12.29 17.55 6.63
CA GLY A 28 13.68 17.65 6.14
C GLY A 28 13.88 17.43 4.65
N GLU A 29 12.83 17.45 3.83
CA GLU A 29 12.87 17.40 2.35
C GLU A 29 13.67 16.22 1.76
N LYS A 30 13.82 15.13 2.52
CA LYS A 30 14.59 13.96 2.09
C LYS A 30 13.75 13.11 1.15
N LYS A 31 14.34 12.75 0.00
CA LYS A 31 13.69 11.93 -1.04
C LYS A 31 14.48 10.66 -1.28
N VAL A 32 13.80 9.53 -1.34
CA VAL A 32 14.40 8.22 -1.59
C VAL A 32 13.55 7.43 -2.58
N ARG A 33 14.22 6.76 -3.53
CA ARG A 33 13.53 5.87 -4.48
C ARG A 33 13.15 4.58 -3.76
N GLY A 34 12.00 4.01 -4.08
CA GLY A 34 11.55 2.72 -3.53
C GLY A 34 12.59 1.62 -3.71
N THR A 35 13.25 1.56 -4.87
CA THR A 35 14.35 0.61 -5.15
C THR A 35 15.57 0.74 -4.23
N LYS A 36 15.71 1.86 -3.50
CA LYS A 36 16.77 2.05 -2.48
C LYS A 36 16.30 1.67 -1.07
N LEU A 37 15.00 1.59 -0.83
CA LEU A 37 14.42 1.16 0.45
C LEU A 37 14.32 -0.36 0.57
N GLY A 38 14.34 -1.07 -0.56
CA GLY A 38 14.24 -2.53 -0.65
C GLY A 38 13.16 -2.96 -1.63
N THR A 39 13.13 -4.25 -1.94
CA THR A 39 12.18 -4.85 -2.90
C THR A 39 10.72 -4.64 -2.50
N ASP A 40 10.44 -4.64 -1.20
CA ASP A 40 9.08 -4.48 -0.66
C ASP A 40 8.49 -3.09 -0.94
N TYR A 41 9.34 -2.11 -1.24
CA TYR A 41 8.95 -0.74 -1.55
C TYR A 41 8.89 -0.43 -3.05
N GLU A 42 9.13 -1.45 -3.89
CA GLU A 42 8.96 -1.33 -5.33
C GLU A 42 7.47 -1.28 -5.69
N LYS A 43 7.18 -0.50 -6.73
CA LYS A 43 5.80 -0.20 -7.13
C LYS A 43 5.01 -1.46 -7.49
N ASP A 44 5.64 -2.37 -8.24
CA ASP A 44 4.97 -3.58 -8.72
C ASP A 44 4.76 -4.59 -7.58
N VAL A 45 5.70 -4.65 -6.62
CA VAL A 45 5.56 -5.49 -5.42
C VAL A 45 4.39 -5.02 -4.55
N ILE A 46 4.29 -3.71 -4.29
CA ILE A 46 3.18 -3.13 -3.53
C ILE A 46 1.84 -3.42 -4.21
N LYS A 47 1.77 -3.30 -5.54
CA LYS A 47 0.55 -3.61 -6.31
C LYS A 47 0.18 -5.08 -6.23
N ASN A 48 1.14 -5.99 -6.43
CA ASN A 48 0.90 -7.43 -6.35
C ASN A 48 0.40 -7.84 -4.95
N GLU A 49 0.98 -7.27 -3.89
CA GLU A 49 0.54 -7.54 -2.52
C GLU A 49 -0.86 -6.97 -2.26
N LEU A 50 -1.18 -5.79 -2.78
CA LEU A 50 -2.53 -5.22 -2.68
C LEU A 50 -3.57 -6.11 -3.36
N ASP A 51 -3.27 -6.58 -4.59
CA ASP A 51 -4.13 -7.47 -5.35
C ASP A 51 -4.31 -8.83 -4.64
N ARG A 52 -3.23 -9.37 -4.06
CA ARG A 52 -3.26 -10.62 -3.27
C ARG A 52 -4.19 -10.46 -2.06
N ARG A 53 -4.02 -9.40 -1.27
CA ARG A 53 -4.87 -9.12 -0.10
C ARG A 53 -6.32 -8.91 -0.48
N GLU A 54 -6.59 -8.28 -1.62
CA GLU A 54 -7.96 -8.11 -2.08
C GLU A 54 -8.62 -9.43 -2.48
N LYS A 55 -7.87 -10.34 -3.12
CA LYS A 55 -8.36 -11.69 -3.41
C LYS A 55 -8.61 -12.48 -2.14
N GLU A 56 -7.70 -12.43 -1.17
CA GLU A 56 -7.85 -13.11 0.12
C GLU A 56 -9.09 -12.61 0.88
N ARG A 57 -9.29 -11.29 0.98
CA ARG A 57 -10.51 -10.71 1.57
C ARG A 57 -11.81 -11.10 0.85
N LYS A 58 -11.75 -11.35 -0.46
CA LYS A 58 -12.92 -11.82 -1.23
C LYS A 58 -13.19 -13.31 -1.05
N LEU A 59 -12.18 -14.08 -0.63
CA LEU A 59 -12.26 -15.52 -0.40
C LEU A 59 -12.58 -15.85 1.06
N GLU A 60 -12.29 -14.96 2.02
CA GLU A 60 -12.72 -15.12 3.40
C GLU A 60 -14.26 -15.13 3.49
N PRO A 61 -14.87 -16.24 3.93
CA PRO A 61 -16.30 -16.27 4.18
C PRO A 61 -16.57 -15.29 5.31
N ASN A 62 -17.43 -14.30 5.07
CA ASN A 62 -17.93 -13.46 6.15
C ASN A 62 -18.72 -14.36 7.12
N GLU A 63 -18.09 -14.81 8.22
CA GLU A 63 -18.75 -15.59 9.28
C GLU A 63 -19.97 -14.84 9.84
N GLU A 64 -19.97 -13.50 9.87
CA GLU A 64 -21.14 -12.69 10.26
C GLU A 64 -22.34 -12.89 9.31
N ARG A 65 -22.09 -13.28 8.06
CA ARG A 65 -23.15 -13.56 7.08
C ARG A 65 -23.84 -14.90 7.36
N TYR A 66 -23.13 -15.87 7.95
CA TYR A 66 -23.67 -17.19 8.28
C TYR A 66 -24.38 -17.20 9.63
N GLU A 67 -23.98 -16.34 10.58
CA GLU A 67 -24.70 -16.16 11.85
C GLU A 67 -26.10 -15.54 11.66
N LYS A 68 -26.34 -14.80 10.56
CA LYS A 68 -27.68 -14.27 10.23
C LYS A 68 -28.71 -15.34 9.86
N PHE A 69 -28.26 -16.56 9.55
CA PHE A 69 -29.11 -17.69 9.17
C PHE A 69 -29.10 -18.83 10.20
N LYS A 70 -28.47 -18.63 11.37
CA LYS A 70 -28.65 -19.46 12.57
C LYS A 70 -29.76 -18.88 13.44
#